data_AF-A0A1F5TNS2-F1
#
_entry.id   AF-A0A1F5TNS2-F1
#
_cell.length_a   1.000
_cell.length_b   1.000
_cell.length_c   1.000
_cell.angle_alpha   90.00
_cell.angle_beta   90.00
_cell.angle_gamma   90.00
#
_symmetry.space_group_name_H-M   'P 1'
#
loop_
_entity.id
_entity.type
_entity.pdbx_description
1 polymer ?
#
loop_
_entity_poly.entity_id
_entity_poly.type
_entity_poly.pdbx_seq_one_letter_code
_entity_poly.pdbx_strand_id
1 'polypeptide(L)'
;MKRNFYILMTIVLMLELSFLAHSLIERYYIDLVLEKGETLNNTFFFGFLYCVLPWWVQYSLLILAVTGGYFLGKFWWRIVYIEKRHSFLLSSRTKRSEDPGSTS
;
A
#
# COMPACT_ATOMS: atom_id res chain seq x y z
N MET A 1 -17.25 9.11 7.78
CA MET A 1 -16.48 10.07 6.97
C MET A 1 -14.97 9.83 7.07
N LYS A 2 -14.32 10.07 8.24
CA LYS A 2 -12.85 10.02 8.38
C LYS A 2 -12.22 8.70 7.89
N ARG A 3 -12.76 7.55 8.29
CA ARG A 3 -12.24 6.22 7.90
C ARG A 3 -12.18 6.01 6.38
N ASN A 4 -13.22 6.39 5.64
CA ASN A 4 -13.27 6.18 4.20
C ASN A 4 -12.26 7.06 3.47
N PHE A 5 -12.05 8.31 3.93
CA PHE A 5 -11.06 9.20 3.36
C PHE A 5 -9.63 8.64 3.50
N TYR A 6 -9.28 8.09 4.66
CA TYR A 6 -7.98 7.44 4.87
C TYR A 6 -7.79 6.22 3.97
N ILE A 7 -8.81 5.37 3.87
CA ILE A 7 -8.75 4.18 2.99
C ILE A 7 -8.58 4.61 1.53
N LEU A 8 -9.30 5.66 1.11
CA LEU A 8 -9.21 6.20 -0.24
C LEU A 8 -7.80 6.75 -0.53
N MET A 9 -7.23 7.53 0.39
CA MET A 9 -5.85 8.01 0.30
C MET A 9 -4.85 6.85 0.18
N THR A 10 -4.99 5.79 0.97
CA THR A 10 -4.09 4.62 0.87
C THR A 10 -4.24 3.85 -0.44
N ILE A 11 -5.43 3.82 -1.03
CA ILE A 11 -5.65 3.22 -2.35
C ILE A 11 -4.96 4.06 -3.42
N VAL A 12 -5.11 5.38 -3.39
CA VAL A 12 -4.43 6.30 -4.33
C VAL A 12 -2.90 6.13 -4.23
N LEU A 13 -2.37 6.10 -3.01
CA LEU A 13 -0.93 5.94 -2.77
C LEU A 13 -0.41 4.59 -3.30
N MET A 14 -1.16 3.51 -3.09
CA MET A 14 -0.79 2.18 -3.59
C MET A 14 -0.92 2.05 -5.11
N LEU A 15 -1.84 2.80 -5.71
CA LEU A 15 -1.97 2.91 -7.16
C LEU A 15 -0.76 3.64 -7.76
N GLU A 16 -0.29 4.73 -7.15
CA GLU A 16 0.96 5.41 -7.54
C GLU A 16 2.18 4.50 -7.40
N LEU A 17 2.28 3.76 -6.29
CA LEU A 17 3.31 2.74 -6.07
C LEU A 17 3.27 1.63 -7.13
N SER A 18 2.09 1.26 -7.62
CA SER A 18 1.93 0.29 -8.71
C SER A 18 2.59 0.78 -9.99
N PHE A 19 2.38 2.06 -10.35
CA PHE A 19 3.05 2.66 -11.51
C PHE A 19 4.57 2.69 -11.34
N LEU A 20 5.05 2.99 -10.14
CA LEU A 20 6.48 2.99 -9.84
C LEU A 20 7.07 1.57 -9.98
N ALA A 21 6.43 0.58 -9.35
CA ALA A 21 6.84 -0.81 -9.42
C ALA A 21 6.80 -1.35 -10.86
N HIS A 22 5.77 -0.99 -11.62
CA HIS A 22 5.65 -1.34 -13.02
C HIS A 22 6.84 -0.84 -13.83
N SER A 23 7.22 0.44 -13.67
CA SER A 23 8.37 1.03 -14.37
C SER A 23 9.70 0.36 -14.02
N LEU A 24 9.88 -0.05 -12.76
CA LEU A 24 11.09 -0.77 -12.31
C LEU A 24 11.17 -2.16 -12.90
N ILE A 25 10.07 -2.91 -12.89
CA ILE A 25 10.01 -4.27 -13.44
C ILE A 25 10.23 -4.23 -14.95
N GLU A 26 9.65 -3.24 -15.64
CA GLU A 26 9.88 -3.04 -17.07
C GLU A 26 11.35 -2.79 -17.39
N ARG A 27 12.00 -1.89 -16.66
CA ARG A 27 13.42 -1.64 -16.85
C ARG A 27 14.26 -2.90 -16.63
N TYR A 28 14.02 -3.62 -15.54
CA TYR A 28 14.75 -4.85 -15.24
C TYR A 28 14.51 -5.94 -16.30
N TYR A 29 13.29 -6.06 -16.81
CA TYR A 29 12.94 -7.02 -17.83
C TYR A 29 13.64 -6.70 -19.16
N ILE A 30 13.69 -5.42 -19.56
CA ILE A 30 14.42 -4.98 -20.75
C ILE A 30 15.91 -5.33 -20.64
N ASP A 31 16.55 -5.04 -19.51
CA ASP A 31 17.96 -5.35 -19.29
C ASP A 31 18.22 -6.86 -19.42
N LEU A 32 17.36 -7.70 -18.85
CA LEU A 32 17.43 -9.17 -18.95
C LEU A 32 17.24 -9.71 -20.38
N VAL A 33 16.31 -9.13 -21.15
CA VAL A 33 16.03 -9.55 -22.53
C VAL A 33 17.17 -9.14 -23.45
N LEU A 34 17.73 -7.93 -23.25
CA LEU A 34 18.89 -7.44 -23.98
C LEU A 34 20.14 -8.29 -23.71
N GLU A 35 20.35 -8.70 -22.46
CA GLU A 35 21.46 -9.60 -22.09
C GLU A 35 21.36 -10.96 -22.80
N LYS A 36 20.15 -11.46 -23.01
CA LYS A 36 19.88 -12.72 -23.72
C LYS A 36 19.89 -12.60 -25.24
N GLY A 37 19.95 -11.39 -25.78
CA GLY A 37 19.90 -11.13 -27.22
C GLY A 37 18.55 -11.46 -27.87
N GLU A 38 17.49 -11.58 -27.07
CA GLU A 38 16.13 -11.85 -27.58
C GLU A 38 15.44 -10.56 -28.03
N THR A 39 14.51 -10.67 -28.97
CA THR A 39 13.72 -9.53 -29.45
C THR A 39 12.61 -9.19 -28.46
N LEU A 40 12.50 -7.91 -28.11
CA LEU A 40 11.44 -7.37 -27.26
C LEU A 40 10.08 -7.59 -27.93
N ASN A 41 9.21 -8.36 -27.27
CA ASN A 41 7.83 -8.51 -27.71
C ASN A 41 6.99 -7.36 -27.13
N ASN A 42 6.58 -6.45 -28.01
CA ASN A 42 5.78 -5.31 -27.61
C ASN A 42 4.33 -5.72 -27.41
N THR A 43 3.82 -5.52 -26.20
CA THR A 43 2.40 -5.71 -25.91
C THR A 43 1.71 -4.35 -25.70
N PHE A 44 0.38 -4.38 -25.69
CA PHE A 44 -0.43 -3.21 -25.44
C PHE A 44 -1.04 -3.30 -24.03
N PHE A 45 -0.67 -2.37 -23.15
CA PHE A 45 -1.34 -2.16 -21.89
C PHE A 45 -2.57 -1.26 -22.10
N PHE A 46 -3.74 -1.71 -21.66
CA PHE A 46 -5.01 -0.98 -21.81
C PHE A 46 -5.35 -0.58 -23.26
N GLY A 47 -4.78 -1.27 -24.27
CA GLY A 47 -5.01 -1.03 -25.69
C GLY A 47 -4.37 0.24 -26.27
N PHE A 48 -3.78 1.12 -25.46
CA PHE A 48 -3.17 2.37 -25.95
C PHE A 48 -1.74 2.62 -25.45
N LEU A 49 -1.34 1.99 -24.34
CA LEU A 49 -0.01 2.17 -23.77
C LEU A 49 0.92 1.08 -24.30
N TYR A 50 2.00 1.49 -24.95
CA TYR A 50 3.08 0.57 -25.32
C TYR A 50 3.74 0.08 -24.04
N CYS A 51 3.79 -1.25 -23.86
CA CYS A 51 4.42 -1.85 -22.70
C CYS A 51 5.12 -3.14 -23.10
N VAL A 52 6.37 -3.28 -22.68
CA VAL A 52 7.21 -4.44 -23.00
C VAL A 52 6.81 -5.65 -22.12
N LEU A 53 6.17 -5.40 -20.98
CA LEU A 53 5.81 -6.45 -20.04
C LEU A 53 4.69 -7.35 -20.54
N PRO A 54 4.69 -8.66 -20.24
CA PRO A 54 3.57 -9.52 -20.54
C PRO A 54 2.28 -9.07 -19.83
N TRP A 55 1.16 -9.09 -20.54
CA TRP A 55 -0.20 -8.82 -20.02
C TRP A 55 -0.49 -9.40 -18.64
N TRP A 56 -0.10 -10.65 -18.35
CA TRP A 56 -0.28 -11.27 -17.03
C TRP A 56 0.36 -10.46 -15.90
N VAL A 57 1.59 -9.98 -16.08
CA VAL A 57 2.34 -9.23 -15.06
C VAL A 57 1.68 -7.87 -14.83
N GLN A 58 1.21 -7.23 -15.90
CA GLN A 58 0.51 -5.95 -15.83
C GLN A 58 -0.76 -6.06 -14.98
N TYR A 59 -1.61 -7.05 -15.25
CA TYR A 59 -2.84 -7.28 -14.48
C TYR A 59 -2.55 -7.71 -13.05
N SER A 60 -1.55 -8.58 -12.82
CA SER A 60 -1.18 -8.99 -11.46
C SER A 60 -0.73 -7.81 -10.61
N LEU A 61 0.05 -6.87 -11.15
CA LEU A 61 0.48 -5.68 -10.42
C LEU A 61 -0.70 -4.78 -10.04
N LEU A 62 -1.65 -4.60 -10.95
CA LEU A 62 -2.85 -3.81 -10.73
C LEU A 62 -3.73 -4.44 -9.65
N ILE A 63 -3.96 -5.76 -9.73
CA ILE A 63 -4.74 -6.51 -8.75
C ILE A 63 -4.07 -6.43 -7.38
N LEU A 64 -2.73 -6.59 -7.31
CA LEU A 64 -1.96 -6.47 -6.08
C LEU A 64 -1.99 -5.07 -5.49
N ALA A 65 -1.97 -4.03 -6.32
CA ALA A 65 -2.07 -2.65 -5.84
C ALA A 65 -3.44 -2.36 -5.21
N VAL A 66 -4.53 -2.81 -5.85
CA VAL A 66 -5.89 -2.61 -5.33
C VAL A 66 -6.12 -3.43 -4.05
N THR A 67 -5.79 -4.72 -4.08
CA THR A 67 -5.96 -5.61 -2.91
C THR A 67 -5.02 -5.23 -1.77
N GLY A 68 -3.76 -4.95 -2.09
CA GLY A 68 -2.75 -4.47 -1.16
C GLY A 68 -3.15 -3.14 -0.54
N GLY A 69 -3.61 -2.17 -1.33
CA GLY A 69 -4.01 -0.87 -0.80
C GLY A 69 -5.23 -0.91 0.11
N TYR A 70 -6.19 -1.79 -0.19
CA TYR A 70 -7.32 -2.01 0.70
C TYR A 70 -6.89 -2.65 2.04
N PHE A 71 -6.04 -3.67 1.99
CA PHE A 71 -5.58 -4.36 3.20
C PHE A 71 -4.68 -3.48 4.05
N LEU A 72 -3.76 -2.75 3.41
CA LEU A 72 -2.84 -1.82 4.08
C LEU A 72 -3.60 -0.66 4.72
N GLY A 73 -4.60 -0.09 4.03
CA GLY A 73 -5.48 0.94 4.58
C GLY A 73 -6.25 0.47 5.82
N LYS A 74 -6.77 -0.76 5.81
CA LYS A 74 -7.39 -1.37 7.00
C LYS A 74 -6.39 -1.63 8.13
N PHE A 75 -5.20 -2.13 7.81
CA PHE A 75 -4.17 -2.46 8.79
C PHE A 75 -3.65 -1.21 9.50
N TRP A 76 -3.35 -0.15 8.73
CA TRP A 76 -2.95 1.14 9.27
C TRP A 76 -4.05 1.76 10.14
N TRP A 77 -5.31 1.69 9.72
CA TRP A 77 -6.43 2.15 10.55
C TRP A 77 -6.49 1.40 11.88
N ARG A 78 -6.28 0.08 11.88
CA ARG A 78 -6.26 -0.74 13.09
C ARG A 78 -5.15 -0.30 14.04
N ILE A 79 -3.92 -0.15 13.54
CA ILE A 79 -2.77 0.29 14.35
C ILE A 79 -3.00 1.70 14.92
N VAL A 80 -3.36 2.67 14.09
CA VAL A 80 -3.43 4.08 14.49
C VAL A 80 -4.60 4.37 15.43
N TYR A 81 -5.76 3.76 15.20
CA TYR A 81 -6.98 4.12 15.94
C TYR A 81 -7.38 3.14 17.04
N ILE A 82 -7.03 1.86 16.94
CA ILE A 82 -7.42 0.87 17.96
C ILE A 82 -6.31 0.74 18.99
N GLU A 83 -5.07 0.57 18.56
CA GLU A 83 -3.95 0.28 19.47
C GLU A 83 -3.50 1.52 20.25
N LYS A 84 -3.42 2.68 19.59
CA LYS A 84 -3.11 3.96 20.25
C LYS A 84 -4.20 4.44 21.22
N ARG A 85 -5.46 3.98 21.09
CA ARG A 85 -6.54 4.32 22.03
C ARG A 85 -6.42 3.53 23.33
N HIS A 86 -6.01 2.27 23.25
CA HIS A 86 -5.86 1.42 24.43
C HIS A 86 -4.67 1.83 25.31
N SER A 87 -3.55 2.23 24.72
CA SER A 87 -2.38 2.68 25.48
C SER A 87 -2.64 3.96 26.28
N PHE A 88 -3.43 4.91 25.76
CA PHE A 88 -3.83 6.11 26.49
C PHE A 88 -4.80 5.81 27.65
N LEU A 89 -5.72 4.85 27.48
CA LEU A 89 -6.66 4.47 28.54
C LEU A 89 -5.98 3.70 29.67
N LEU A 90 -4.95 2.91 29.38
CA LEU A 90 -4.17 2.21 30.41
C LEU A 90 -3.27 3.17 31.19
N SER A 91 -2.60 4.13 30.52
CA SER A 91 -1.74 5.10 31.23
C SER A 91 -2.53 6.03 32.16
N SER A 92 -3.74 6.42 31.76
CA SER A 92 -4.63 7.24 32.59
C SER A 92 -5.22 6.48 33.79
N ARG A 93 -5.36 5.15 33.69
CA ARG A 93 -5.76 4.29 34.82
C ARG A 93 -4.63 4.17 35.86
N THR A 94 -3.40 3.96 35.41
CA THR A 94 -2.22 3.88 36.29
C THR A 94 -1.99 5.20 37.03
N LYS A 95 -2.11 6.35 36.33
CA LYS A 95 -1.94 7.67 36.95
C LYS A 95 -3.00 7.99 38.02
N ARG A 96 -4.21 7.41 37.92
CA ARG A 96 -5.29 7.58 38.91
C ARG A 96 -5.11 6.68 40.14
N SER A 97 -4.50 5.51 39.99
CA SER A 97 -4.23 4.62 41.13
C SER A 97 -3.05 5.07 42.00
N GLU A 98 -2.15 5.90 41.47
CA GLU A 98 -1.02 6.47 42.22
C GLU A 98 -1.36 7.76 42.98
N ASP A 99 -2.56 8.31 42.77
CA ASP A 99 -3.02 9.54 43.45
C ASP A 99 -4.33 9.31 44.24
N PRO A 100 -4.29 8.55 45.36
CA PRO A 100 -5.44 8.37 46.25
C PRO A 100 -5.73 9.61 47.15
N GLY A 101 -5.13 10.76 46.87
CA GLY A 101 -4.96 11.85 47.84
C GLY A 101 -5.75 13.15 47.62
N SER A 102 -6.86 13.15 46.87
CA SER A 102 -7.72 14.35 46.71
C SER A 102 -9.11 14.16 47.29
N THR A 103 -9.18 13.72 48.55
CA THR A 103 -10.28 14.10 49.44
C THR A 103 -9.79 15.24 50.32
N SER A 104 -10.24 16.46 50.03
CA SER A 104 -10.38 17.56 50.98
C SER A 104 -11.41 18.54 50.42
#